data_AF-A0A4R3A931-F1
#
_entry.id   AF-A0A4R3A931-F1
#
_cell.length_a   1.000
_cell.length_b   1.000
_cell.length_c   1.000
_cell.angle_alpha   90.00
_cell.angle_beta   90.00
_cell.angle_gamma   90.00
#
_symmetry.space_group_name_H-M   'P 1'
#
loop_
_entity.id
_entity.type
_entity.pdbx_description
1 polymer ?
#
loop_
_entity_poly.entity_id
_entity_poly.type
_entity_poly.pdbx_seq_one_letter_code
_entity_poly.pdbx_strand_id
1 'polypeptide(L)'
;MRYGFIGLFGLLLCSTAAHATDLSGDYAGSCDNNNTVQCWIRISERTKVELTVADRLDFEKKRCVLSGTLLPTATGLKGEIGKGNRLALRDTPAGGIYMSRLPVSACKIALNGFYGVIGD
;
A
#
# COMPACT_ATOMS: atom_id res chain seq x y z
N MET A 1 -65.37 -14.52 0.14
CA MET A 1 -64.19 -15.08 -0.55
C MET A 1 -63.01 -14.17 -0.30
N ARG A 2 -61.92 -14.72 0.27
CA ARG A 2 -60.69 -14.01 0.66
C ARG A 2 -59.83 -13.79 -0.59
N TYR A 3 -59.36 -12.56 -0.80
CA TYR A 3 -58.15 -12.29 -1.59
C TYR A 3 -57.30 -11.28 -0.82
N GLY A 4 -56.32 -11.80 -0.06
CA GLY A 4 -55.24 -11.00 0.51
C GLY A 4 -54.09 -11.03 -0.46
N PHE A 5 -53.79 -9.88 -1.08
CA PHE A 5 -52.66 -9.70 -1.96
C PHE A 5 -51.36 -9.85 -1.16
N ILE A 6 -50.56 -10.81 -1.62
CA ILE A 6 -49.17 -11.02 -1.25
C ILE A 6 -48.36 -9.86 -1.85
N GLY A 7 -47.55 -9.18 -1.04
CA GLY A 7 -46.57 -8.26 -1.59
C GLY A 7 -46.06 -7.25 -0.58
N LEU A 8 -44.96 -7.56 0.08
CA LEU A 8 -43.78 -6.69 0.00
C LEU A 8 -42.57 -7.49 0.49
N PHE A 9 -41.83 -8.02 -0.49
CA PHE A 9 -40.48 -8.53 -0.31
C PHE A 9 -39.57 -7.33 0.01
N GLY A 10 -39.35 -7.08 1.30
CA GLY A 10 -38.37 -6.10 1.77
C GLY A 10 -36.96 -6.65 1.64
N LEU A 11 -36.44 -6.69 0.43
CA LEU A 11 -35.00 -6.86 0.15
C LEU A 11 -34.26 -5.60 0.63
N LEU A 12 -33.95 -5.55 1.92
CA LEU A 12 -32.92 -4.66 2.45
C LEU A 12 -31.58 -5.19 1.95
N LEU A 13 -31.16 -4.65 0.81
CA LEU A 13 -29.83 -4.75 0.24
C LEU A 13 -28.82 -4.39 1.34
N CYS A 14 -28.14 -5.40 1.88
CA CYS A 14 -26.93 -5.20 2.65
C CYS A 14 -25.97 -4.38 1.78
N SER A 15 -25.65 -3.18 2.27
CA SER A 15 -24.56 -2.34 1.78
C SER A 15 -23.37 -3.23 1.47
N THR A 16 -23.01 -3.33 0.18
CA THR A 16 -21.69 -3.82 -0.18
C THR A 16 -20.71 -2.80 0.37
N ALA A 17 -20.21 -3.06 1.58
CA ALA A 17 -19.04 -2.39 2.08
C ALA A 17 -18.00 -2.52 0.97
N ALA A 18 -17.65 -1.40 0.35
CA ALA A 18 -16.45 -1.34 -0.46
C ALA A 18 -15.33 -1.77 0.48
N HIS A 19 -14.91 -3.04 0.38
CA HIS A 19 -13.73 -3.54 1.04
C HIS A 19 -12.58 -2.81 0.38
N ALA A 20 -12.31 -1.58 0.82
CA ALA A 20 -11.04 -0.95 0.57
C ALA A 20 -10.01 -1.92 1.17
N THR A 21 -9.15 -2.48 0.32
CA THR A 21 -8.09 -3.36 0.78
C THR A 21 -7.30 -2.62 1.84
N ASP A 22 -7.36 -3.10 3.09
CA ASP A 22 -6.57 -2.54 4.17
C ASP A 22 -5.13 -3.01 3.96
N LEU A 23 -4.31 -2.11 3.43
CA LEU A 23 -2.87 -2.33 3.24
C LEU A 23 -2.07 -1.88 4.46
N SER A 24 -2.70 -1.63 5.62
CA SER A 24 -1.96 -1.24 6.82
C SER A 24 -1.03 -2.36 7.25
N GLY A 25 0.24 -2.03 7.50
CA GLY A 25 1.26 -3.01 7.82
C GLY A 25 2.67 -2.51 7.50
N ASP A 26 3.64 -3.39 7.77
CA ASP A 26 5.05 -3.17 7.49
C ASP A 26 5.49 -4.15 6.39
N TYR A 27 6.17 -3.64 5.37
CA TYR A 27 6.60 -4.41 4.19
C TYR A 27 8.08 -4.14 3.90
N ALA A 28 8.83 -5.16 3.46
CA ALA A 28 10.21 -4.98 3.00
C ALA A 28 10.52 -5.69 1.70
N GLY A 29 11.56 -5.17 1.05
CA GLY A 29 12.18 -5.75 -0.12
C GLY A 29 13.64 -5.32 -0.23
N SER A 30 14.41 -6.06 -1.02
CA SER A 30 15.72 -5.61 -1.49
C SER A 30 15.50 -4.54 -2.56
N CYS A 31 16.12 -3.39 -2.40
CA CYS A 31 15.98 -2.27 -3.33
C CYS A 31 17.15 -2.08 -4.28
N ASP A 32 18.26 -2.75 -4.02
CA ASP A 32 19.35 -2.85 -4.95
C ASP A 32 19.53 -4.29 -5.43
N ASN A 33 20.15 -4.42 -6.60
CA ASN A 33 20.51 -5.72 -7.17
C ASN A 33 21.67 -6.38 -6.41
N ASN A 34 22.44 -5.59 -5.65
CA ASN A 34 23.59 -6.06 -4.89
C ASN A 34 23.24 -6.48 -3.46
N ASN A 35 21.97 -6.39 -3.07
CA ASN A 35 21.44 -6.76 -1.76
C ASN A 35 22.14 -6.03 -0.59
N THR A 36 22.69 -4.84 -0.83
CA THR A 36 23.34 -3.98 0.17
C THR A 36 22.36 -2.98 0.78
N VAL A 37 21.21 -2.77 0.14
CA VAL A 37 20.22 -1.78 0.54
C VAL A 37 18.88 -2.46 0.81
N GLN A 38 18.35 -2.26 2.00
CA GLN A 38 17.03 -2.71 2.37
C GLN A 38 16.05 -1.56 2.33
N CYS A 39 14.84 -1.85 1.86
CA CYS A 39 13.74 -0.91 1.92
C CYS A 39 12.63 -1.42 2.80
N TRP A 40 12.02 -0.46 3.47
CA TRP A 40 10.86 -0.65 4.33
C TRP A 40 9.76 0.28 3.88
N ILE A 41 8.55 -0.25 3.73
CA ILE A 41 7.32 0.51 3.52
C ILE A 41 6.42 0.27 4.71
N ARG A 42 6.11 1.32 5.45
CA ARG A 42 5.13 1.29 6.54
C ARG A 42 3.88 2.01 6.09
N ILE A 43 2.74 1.36 6.24
CA ILE A 43 1.43 1.93 5.96
C ILE A 43 0.66 2.00 7.28
N SER A 44 0.40 3.20 7.77
CA SER A 44 -0.34 3.46 9.00
C SER A 44 -1.63 4.22 8.71
N GLU A 45 -2.64 4.07 9.58
CA GLU A 45 -3.95 4.72 9.44
C GLU A 45 -4.55 4.52 8.03
N ARG A 46 -4.31 3.34 7.43
CA ARG A 46 -4.74 2.92 6.08
C ARG A 46 -4.21 3.75 4.91
N THR A 47 -3.55 4.88 5.15
CA THR A 47 -3.28 5.89 4.11
C THR A 47 -1.95 6.62 4.27
N LYS A 48 -1.41 6.68 5.49
CA LYS A 48 -0.09 7.28 5.76
C LYS A 48 0.97 6.29 5.36
N VAL A 49 1.83 6.69 4.43
CA VAL A 49 2.91 5.85 3.92
C VAL A 49 4.24 6.47 4.28
N GLU A 50 5.12 5.66 4.84
CA GLU A 50 6.52 5.97 5.05
C GLU A 50 7.38 4.92 4.34
N LEU A 51 8.23 5.38 3.44
CA LEU A 51 9.22 4.59 2.72
C LEU A 51 10.59 4.97 3.25
N THR A 52 11.27 4.00 3.88
CA THR A 52 12.64 4.15 4.37
C THR A 52 13.56 3.26 3.56
N VAL A 53 14.65 3.84 3.06
CA VAL A 53 15.74 3.15 2.36
C VAL A 53 16.97 3.27 3.25
N ALA A 54 17.50 2.13 3.68
CA ALA A 54 18.64 2.08 4.59
C ALA A 54 19.66 1.01 4.14
N ASP A 55 20.86 1.10 4.70
CA ASP A 55 21.84 0.03 4.51
C ASP A 55 21.37 -1.26 5.19
N ARG A 56 21.60 -2.41 4.55
CA ARG A 56 21.14 -3.72 5.05
C ARG A 56 21.83 -4.09 6.37
N LEU A 57 23.09 -3.71 6.56
CA LEU A 57 23.87 -4.06 7.75
C LEU A 57 23.77 -3.02 8.87
N ASP A 58 23.28 -1.82 8.53
CA ASP A 58 23.25 -0.67 9.43
C ASP A 58 22.00 0.17 9.14
N PHE A 59 20.90 -0.18 9.81
CA PHE A 59 19.61 0.49 9.65
C PHE A 59 19.60 1.94 10.17
N GLU A 60 20.60 2.36 10.94
CA GLU A 60 20.75 3.76 11.34
C GLU A 60 21.23 4.62 10.18
N LYS A 61 21.96 4.04 9.22
CA LYS A 61 22.35 4.69 7.96
C LYS A 61 21.20 4.73 6.96
N LYS A 62 20.21 5.57 7.27
CA LYS A 62 19.11 5.91 6.36
C LYS A 62 19.67 6.70 5.16
N ARG A 63 19.52 6.14 3.96
CA ARG A 63 19.90 6.78 2.70
C ARG A 63 18.81 7.71 2.18
N CYS A 64 17.55 7.33 2.39
CA CYS A 64 16.39 8.09 1.93
C CYS A 64 15.20 7.77 2.83
N VAL A 65 14.40 8.79 3.16
CA VAL A 65 13.11 8.62 3.80
C VAL A 65 12.10 9.49 3.07
N LEU A 66 11.03 8.89 2.58
CA LEU A 66 9.91 9.58 1.96
C LEU A 66 8.67 9.28 2.78
N SER A 67 7.89 10.29 3.09
CA SER A 67 6.60 10.12 3.75
C SER A 67 5.52 10.97 3.08
N GLY A 68 4.28 10.53 3.24
CA GLY A 68 3.12 11.18 2.63
C GLY A 68 1.83 10.46 2.95
N THR A 69 0.71 11.09 2.60
CA THR A 69 -0.61 10.48 2.72
C THR A 69 -1.14 10.18 1.33
N LEU A 70 -1.45 8.91 1.08
CA LEU A 70 -2.00 8.44 -0.18
C LEU A 70 -3.51 8.29 -0.06
N LEU A 71 -4.19 8.41 -1.20
CA LEU A 71 -5.63 8.20 -1.28
C LEU A 71 -5.92 6.71 -1.52
N PRO A 72 -6.92 6.14 -0.83
CA PRO A 72 -7.36 4.78 -1.10
C PRO A 72 -8.02 4.70 -2.49
N THR A 73 -7.83 3.56 -3.13
CA THR A 73 -8.37 3.21 -4.44
C THR A 73 -8.91 1.79 -4.39
N ALA A 74 -9.64 1.36 -5.41
CA ALA A 74 -10.18 0.00 -5.48
C ALA A 74 -9.12 -1.12 -5.45
N THR A 75 -7.83 -0.81 -5.66
CA THR A 75 -6.75 -1.82 -5.76
C THR A 75 -5.55 -1.53 -4.85
N GLY A 76 -5.69 -0.59 -3.90
CA GLY A 76 -4.60 -0.16 -3.01
C GLY A 76 -4.56 1.35 -2.82
N LEU A 77 -3.36 1.94 -2.75
CA LEU A 77 -3.14 3.35 -2.44
C LEU A 77 -2.46 4.11 -3.58
N LYS A 78 -2.81 5.39 -3.77
CA LYS A 78 -2.16 6.25 -4.77
C LYS A 78 -2.12 7.71 -4.30
N GLY A 79 -1.02 8.39 -4.56
CA GLY A 79 -0.88 9.80 -4.20
C GLY A 79 0.53 10.32 -4.45
N GLU A 80 0.89 11.35 -3.69
CA GLU A 80 2.22 11.96 -3.72
C GLU A 80 2.93 11.74 -2.38
N ILE A 81 4.24 11.51 -2.46
CA ILE A 81 5.14 11.28 -1.34
C ILE A 81 6.38 12.16 -1.49
N GLY A 82 6.99 12.59 -0.39
CA GLY A 82 8.31 13.23 -0.37
C GLY A 82 8.51 14.33 -1.43
N LYS A 83 7.79 15.45 -1.30
CA LYS A 83 7.86 16.64 -2.18
C LYS A 83 7.36 16.41 -3.62
N GLY A 84 6.21 15.75 -3.78
CA GLY A 84 5.49 15.67 -5.07
C GLY A 84 5.84 14.44 -5.93
N ASN A 85 6.60 13.48 -5.39
CA ASN A 85 6.87 12.24 -6.11
C ASN A 85 5.61 11.36 -6.12
N ARG A 86 5.16 10.96 -7.29
CA ARG A 86 3.98 10.10 -7.40
C ARG A 86 4.30 8.69 -6.94
N LEU A 87 3.39 8.10 -6.19
CA LEU A 87 3.49 6.75 -5.67
C LEU A 87 2.16 6.02 -5.85
N ALA A 88 2.23 4.76 -6.26
CA ALA A 88 1.11 3.84 -6.25
C ALA A 88 1.53 2.51 -5.59
N LEU A 89 0.76 2.09 -4.60
CA LEU A 89 0.89 0.81 -3.90
C LEU A 89 -0.33 -0.04 -4.23
N ARG A 90 -0.11 -1.31 -4.53
CA ARG A 90 -1.18 -2.26 -4.84
C ARG A 90 -1.04 -3.50 -4.00
N ASP A 91 -2.18 -4.03 -3.57
CA ASP A 91 -2.30 -5.40 -3.09
C ASP A 91 -1.68 -6.37 -4.12
N THR A 92 -1.07 -7.43 -3.62
CA THR A 92 -0.75 -8.59 -4.44
C THR A 92 -1.37 -9.87 -3.87
N PRO A 93 -1.79 -10.82 -4.73
CA PRO A 93 -2.30 -12.12 -4.29
C PRO A 93 -1.32 -12.95 -3.45
N ALA A 94 -0.03 -12.62 -3.53
CA ALA A 94 1.04 -13.27 -2.77
C ALA A 94 1.16 -12.76 -1.32
N GLY A 95 0.25 -11.88 -0.88
CA GLY A 95 0.25 -11.33 0.48
C GLY A 95 1.30 -10.25 0.72
N GLY A 96 1.75 -9.56 -0.33
CA GLY A 96 2.63 -8.39 -0.25
C GLY A 96 2.03 -7.16 -0.94
N ILE A 97 2.86 -6.13 -1.14
CA ILE A 97 2.49 -4.96 -1.95
C ILE A 97 3.41 -4.78 -3.16
N TYR A 98 2.83 -4.32 -4.26
CA TYR A 98 3.57 -3.88 -5.42
C TYR A 98 3.63 -2.35 -5.46
N MET A 99 4.84 -1.80 -5.41
CA MET A 99 5.11 -0.38 -5.51
C MET A 99 5.45 0.02 -6.94
N SER A 100 4.86 1.11 -7.41
CA SER A 100 5.10 1.64 -8.75
C SER A 100 5.02 3.16 -8.81
N ARG A 101 5.51 3.72 -9.92
CA ARG A 101 5.47 5.14 -10.31
C ARG A 101 6.38 6.07 -9.52
N LEU A 102 7.15 5.55 -8.56
CA LEU A 102 8.14 6.34 -7.86
C LEU A 102 9.37 6.53 -8.77
N PRO A 103 9.74 7.78 -9.12
CA PRO A 103 10.89 8.01 -9.99
C PRO A 103 12.19 7.70 -9.25
N VAL A 104 13.20 7.21 -9.99
CA VAL A 104 14.54 6.92 -9.44
C VAL A 104 15.14 8.16 -8.77
N SER A 105 14.83 9.35 -9.25
CA SER A 105 15.30 10.62 -8.66
C SER A 105 14.86 10.85 -7.22
N ALA A 106 13.79 10.20 -6.75
CA ALA A 106 13.26 10.39 -5.40
C ALA A 106 14.25 9.92 -4.30
N CYS A 107 14.94 8.80 -4.54
CA CYS A 107 15.94 8.24 -3.61
C CYS A 107 17.25 7.83 -4.29
N LYS A 108 17.47 8.23 -5.55
CA LYS A 108 18.61 7.83 -6.40
C LYS A 108 18.77 6.31 -6.61
N ILE A 109 17.68 5.57 -6.46
CA ILE A 109 17.61 4.11 -6.63
C ILE A 109 16.24 3.71 -7.18
N ALA A 110 16.19 2.61 -7.94
CA ALA A 110 14.94 2.07 -8.46
C ALA A 110 14.20 1.31 -7.36
N LEU A 111 13.11 1.90 -6.86
CA LEU A 111 12.31 1.34 -5.78
C LEU A 111 11.04 0.63 -6.26
N ASN A 112 10.70 0.73 -7.56
CA ASN A 112 9.49 0.08 -8.06
C ASN A 112 9.69 -1.43 -8.07
N GLY A 113 8.77 -2.18 -7.46
CA GLY A 113 8.91 -3.62 -7.29
C GLY A 113 7.94 -4.20 -6.27
N PHE A 114 8.14 -5.49 -5.97
CA PHE A 114 7.39 -6.24 -4.98
C PHE A 114 8.04 -6.12 -3.60
N TYR A 115 7.20 -5.96 -2.57
CA TYR A 115 7.58 -5.89 -1.17
C TYR A 115 6.76 -6.91 -0.39
N GLY A 116 7.42 -7.82 0.31
CA GLY A 116 6.78 -8.82 1.15
C GLY A 116 6.38 -8.23 2.50
N VAL A 117 5.32 -8.77 3.11
CA VAL A 117 4.96 -8.44 4.50
C VAL A 117 6.09 -8.85 5.45
N ILE A 118 6.36 -8.01 6.44
CA ILE A 118 7.24 -8.33 7.55
C ILE A 118 6.39 -8.44 8.82
N GLY A 119 6.29 -9.66 9.34
CA GLY A 119 5.58 -9.94 10.60
C GLY A 119 4.13 -10.39 10.39
N ASP A 120 3.84 -11.56 10.97
CA ASP A 120 2.55 -11.89 11.59
C ASP A 120 2.73 -11.71 13.12
#